data_AF-A0A2N1MPP1-F1
#
_entry.id   AF-A0A2N1MPP1-F1
#
_cell.length_a   1.000
_cell.length_b   1.000
_cell.length_c   1.000
_cell.angle_alpha   90.00
_cell.angle_beta   90.00
_cell.angle_gamma   90.00
#
_symmetry.space_group_name_H-M   'P 1'
#
loop_
_entity.id
_entity.type
_entity.pdbx_description
1 polymer ?
#
loop_
_entity_poly.entity_id
_entity_poly.type
_entity_poly.pdbx_seq_one_letter_code
_entity_poly.pdbx_strand_id
1 'polypeptide(L)'
;MELKAAFQESNSLVVVLKLVIIFYLTCKSIKELELTIRAKHNNYGIVTLIEAQKKLFNVSITSLDSNYSFYSTIENSLVRHANTIRYFKLTEQPTTNILSSFVNLKGLELGNNHLITEWNCLKNLSLPFLQTLSTTLIPAQALTDLIENTNKN
;
A
#
# COMPACT_ATOMS: atom_id res chain seq x y z
N MET A 1 2.74 -23.20 30.42
CA MET A 1 3.30 -21.95 29.86
C MET A 1 2.87 -21.77 28.40
N GLU A 2 1.59 -21.93 28.05
CA GLU A 2 1.12 -21.75 26.65
C GLU A 2 -0.28 -21.11 26.52
N LEU A 3 -0.98 -20.81 27.63
CA LEU A 3 -2.31 -20.16 27.58
C LEU A 3 -2.28 -18.63 27.79
N LYS A 4 -1.12 -18.02 28.03
CA LYS A 4 -0.98 -16.55 28.15
C LYS A 4 -0.70 -15.83 26.82
N ALA A 5 -0.29 -16.53 25.77
CA ALA A 5 -0.01 -15.92 24.46
C ALA A 5 -1.30 -15.66 23.65
N ALA A 6 -2.29 -16.55 23.73
CA ALA A 6 -3.55 -16.41 22.98
C ALA A 6 -4.54 -15.40 23.60
N PHE A 7 -4.45 -15.13 24.90
CA PHE A 7 -5.32 -14.17 25.59
C PHE A 7 -4.88 -12.71 25.44
N GLN A 8 -3.68 -12.46 24.92
CA GLN A 8 -3.15 -11.10 24.70
C GLN A 8 -3.47 -10.59 23.28
N GLU A 9 -3.74 -11.48 22.32
CA GLU A 9 -4.09 -11.13 20.93
C GLU A 9 -5.53 -10.62 20.81
N SER A 10 -6.50 -11.20 21.51
CA SER A 10 -7.91 -10.77 21.41
C SER A 10 -8.16 -9.38 22.02
N ASN A 11 -7.56 -9.08 23.18
CA ASN A 11 -7.64 -7.75 23.79
C ASN A 11 -6.85 -6.71 23.00
N SER A 12 -5.70 -7.07 22.39
CA SER A 12 -4.95 -6.15 21.54
C SER A 12 -5.74 -5.78 20.29
N LEU A 13 -6.40 -6.74 19.63
CA LEU A 13 -7.26 -6.47 18.47
C LEU A 13 -8.47 -5.60 18.83
N VAL A 14 -9.12 -5.84 19.98
CA VAL A 14 -10.26 -5.01 20.43
C VAL A 14 -9.81 -3.60 20.81
N VAL A 15 -8.63 -3.45 21.43
CA VAL A 15 -8.05 -2.13 21.76
C VAL A 15 -7.60 -1.40 20.49
N VAL A 16 -6.98 -2.10 19.53
CA VAL A 16 -6.59 -1.56 18.22
C VAL A 16 -7.84 -1.15 17.43
N LEU A 17 -8.90 -1.96 17.39
CA LEU A 17 -10.17 -1.61 16.76
C LEU A 17 -10.84 -0.40 17.44
N LYS A 18 -10.83 -0.33 18.77
CA LYS A 18 -11.33 0.85 19.52
C LYS A 18 -10.53 2.12 19.21
N LEU A 19 -9.19 2.04 19.18
CA LEU A 19 -8.32 3.15 18.78
C LEU A 19 -8.59 3.57 17.33
N VAL A 20 -8.71 2.62 16.40
CA VAL A 20 -9.02 2.87 14.99
C VAL A 20 -10.39 3.53 14.81
N ILE A 21 -11.42 3.11 15.56
CA ILE A 21 -12.77 3.73 15.51
C ILE A 21 -12.74 5.17 16.06
N ILE A 22 -12.04 5.41 17.18
CA ILE A 22 -11.91 6.77 17.74
C ILE A 22 -11.13 7.69 16.79
N PHE A 23 -10.06 7.17 16.18
CA PHE A 23 -9.27 7.90 15.19
C PHE A 23 -10.07 8.18 13.92
N TYR A 24 -10.86 7.22 13.44
CA TYR A 24 -11.77 7.37 12.29
C TYR A 24 -12.77 8.51 12.47
N LEU A 25 -13.39 8.62 13.66
CA LEU A 25 -14.41 9.64 13.92
C LEU A 25 -13.85 11.07 13.99
N THR A 26 -12.54 11.22 14.21
CA THR A 26 -11.92 12.52 14.55
C THR A 26 -10.81 12.95 13.59
N CYS A 27 -10.15 12.03 12.89
CA CYS A 27 -8.97 12.31 12.09
C CYS A 27 -9.26 12.18 10.59
N LYS A 28 -9.59 13.33 9.97
CA LYS A 28 -9.75 13.49 8.50
C LYS A 28 -8.58 14.23 7.85
N SER A 29 -7.50 14.40 8.59
CA SER A 29 -6.34 15.23 8.25
C SER A 29 -5.05 14.43 8.10
N ILE A 30 -5.11 13.10 8.13
CA ILE A 30 -3.95 12.25 7.89
C ILE A 30 -3.50 12.48 6.45
N LYS A 31 -2.24 12.88 6.29
CA LYS A 31 -1.59 13.09 4.99
C LYS A 31 -0.61 11.97 4.65
N GLU A 32 -0.12 11.30 5.67
CA GLU A 32 0.89 10.27 5.57
C GLU A 32 0.36 9.02 6.28
N LEU A 33 0.36 7.90 5.57
CA LEU A 33 -0.20 6.65 6.06
C LEU A 33 0.82 5.54 5.86
N GLU A 34 1.29 4.97 6.97
CA GLU A 34 2.14 3.78 6.96
C GLU A 34 1.38 2.60 7.56
N LEU A 35 1.29 1.51 6.79
CA LEU A 35 0.56 0.31 7.13
C LEU A 35 1.50 -0.88 7.07
N THR A 36 1.59 -1.61 8.18
CA THR A 36 2.18 -2.96 8.20
C THR A 36 1.06 -3.96 8.41
N ILE A 37 0.80 -4.81 7.42
CA ILE A 37 -0.39 -5.65 7.37
C ILE A 37 -0.01 -7.13 7.47
N ARG A 38 -0.62 -7.82 8.43
CA ARG A 38 -0.64 -9.28 8.56
C ARG A 38 -2.01 -9.76 8.13
N ALA A 39 -2.08 -10.59 7.10
CA ALA A 39 -3.31 -10.82 6.35
C ALA A 39 -4.27 -11.84 6.99
N LYS A 40 -3.90 -12.39 8.16
CA LYS A 40 -4.78 -13.27 8.95
C LYS A 40 -5.90 -12.53 9.69
N HIS A 41 -5.96 -11.20 9.63
CA HIS A 41 -6.97 -10.40 10.34
C HIS A 41 -7.73 -9.47 9.39
N ASN A 42 -9.07 -9.57 9.42
CA ASN A 42 -10.02 -8.77 8.63
C ASN A 42 -9.94 -7.29 9.03
N ASN A 43 -9.13 -6.52 8.31
CA ASN A 43 -8.86 -5.12 8.65
C ASN A 43 -9.80 -4.13 7.93
N TYR A 44 -11.12 -4.38 7.92
CA TYR A 44 -12.13 -3.44 7.39
C TYR A 44 -12.00 -2.02 7.97
N GLY A 45 -11.49 -1.89 9.20
CA GLY A 45 -11.17 -0.61 9.81
C GLY A 45 -10.09 0.20 9.07
N ILE A 46 -9.10 -0.45 8.44
CA ILE A 46 -8.06 0.23 7.65
C ILE A 46 -8.65 0.84 6.39
N VAL A 47 -9.49 0.08 5.67
CA VAL A 47 -10.20 0.60 4.49
C VAL A 47 -11.01 1.81 4.92
N THR A 48 -11.82 1.67 5.96
CA THR A 48 -12.65 2.75 6.53
C THR A 48 -11.83 3.99 6.94
N LEU A 49 -10.61 3.79 7.46
CA LEU A 49 -9.68 4.87 7.79
C LEU A 49 -9.18 5.61 6.53
N ILE A 50 -8.74 4.87 5.51
CA ILE A 50 -8.33 5.44 4.21
C ILE A 50 -9.48 6.22 3.59
N GLU A 51 -10.69 5.66 3.67
CA GLU A 51 -11.90 6.25 3.13
C GLU A 51 -12.25 7.62 3.73
N ALA A 52 -11.99 7.77 5.03
CA ALA A 52 -12.33 8.97 5.79
C ALA A 52 -11.39 10.16 5.54
N GLN A 53 -10.21 9.92 4.98
CA GLN A 53 -9.22 10.97 4.78
C GLN A 53 -9.66 11.94 3.69
N LYS A 54 -9.33 13.23 3.83
CA LYS A 54 -9.59 14.22 2.78
C LYS A 54 -8.59 14.13 1.63
N LYS A 55 -7.31 13.90 1.97
CA LYS A 55 -6.20 13.81 1.03
C LYS A 55 -5.09 12.97 1.65
N LEU A 56 -4.66 11.94 0.95
CA LEU A 56 -3.40 11.23 1.24
C LEU A 56 -2.32 11.70 0.26
N PHE A 57 -1.12 11.94 0.79
CA PHE A 57 0.05 12.35 0.01
C PHE A 57 1.11 11.26 0.00
N ASN A 58 1.40 10.67 1.16
CA ASN A 58 2.43 9.65 1.29
C ASN A 58 1.78 8.38 1.83
N VAL A 59 1.89 7.27 1.11
CA VAL A 59 1.30 6.00 1.54
C VAL A 59 2.34 4.90 1.43
N SER A 60 2.52 4.15 2.51
CA SER A 60 3.44 3.02 2.60
C SER A 60 2.67 1.78 3.05
N ILE A 61 2.78 0.71 2.28
CA ILE A 61 2.14 -0.58 2.55
C ILE A 61 3.22 -1.66 2.60
N THR A 62 3.47 -2.17 3.81
CA THR A 62 4.35 -3.31 4.05
C THR A 62 3.50 -4.53 4.31
N SER A 63 3.65 -5.53 3.46
CA SER A 63 3.02 -6.83 3.65
C SER A 63 3.91 -7.77 4.46
N LEU A 64 3.33 -8.46 5.45
CA LEU A 64 3.99 -9.53 6.19
C LEU A 64 3.57 -10.94 5.73
N ASP A 65 2.50 -11.06 4.94
CA ASP A 65 1.92 -12.35 4.50
C ASP A 65 1.47 -12.27 3.02
N SER A 66 1.44 -13.41 2.33
CA SER A 66 1.10 -13.52 0.90
C SER A 66 -0.39 -13.56 0.56
N ASN A 67 -1.32 -13.17 1.45
CA ASN A 67 -2.76 -13.32 1.15
C ASN A 67 -3.29 -12.16 0.28
N TYR A 68 -3.40 -12.43 -1.03
CA TYR A 68 -3.70 -11.48 -2.09
C TYR A 68 -5.08 -10.78 -2.00
N SER A 69 -6.12 -11.42 -1.44
CA SER A 69 -7.49 -10.90 -1.55
C SER A 69 -7.70 -9.53 -0.88
N PHE A 70 -7.07 -9.30 0.28
CA PHE A 70 -7.28 -8.08 1.06
C PHE A 70 -6.50 -6.87 0.52
N TYR A 71 -5.35 -7.09 -0.13
CA TYR A 71 -4.58 -6.01 -0.74
C TYR A 71 -5.39 -5.30 -1.81
N SER A 72 -6.19 -6.03 -2.60
CA SER A 72 -7.06 -5.45 -3.61
C SER A 72 -8.08 -4.45 -3.04
N THR A 73 -8.65 -4.74 -1.86
CA THR A 73 -9.61 -3.84 -1.18
C THR A 73 -8.92 -2.55 -0.72
N ILE A 74 -7.72 -2.66 -0.16
CA ILE A 74 -6.94 -1.47 0.23
C ILE A 74 -6.54 -0.66 -1.00
N GLU A 75 -6.00 -1.31 -2.03
CA GLU A 75 -5.61 -0.68 -3.28
C GLU A 75 -6.79 0.08 -3.90
N ASN A 76 -7.95 -0.55 -4.03
CA ASN A 76 -9.16 0.09 -4.53
C ASN A 76 -9.59 1.29 -3.68
N SER A 77 -9.45 1.21 -2.34
CA SER A 77 -9.80 2.32 -1.46
C SER A 77 -8.90 3.54 -1.65
N LEU A 78 -7.65 3.35 -2.08
CA LEU A 78 -6.65 4.39 -2.34
C LEU A 78 -6.90 5.14 -3.66
N VAL A 79 -7.66 4.58 -4.60
CA VAL A 79 -7.99 5.22 -5.89
C VAL A 79 -8.64 6.60 -5.69
N ARG A 80 -9.44 6.79 -4.62
CA ARG A 80 -10.04 8.11 -4.32
C ARG A 80 -9.01 9.21 -4.05
N HIS A 81 -7.80 8.82 -3.64
CA HIS A 81 -6.68 9.72 -3.32
C HIS A 81 -5.66 9.80 -4.46
N ALA A 82 -5.98 9.21 -5.61
CA ALA A 82 -5.02 9.03 -6.70
C ALA A 82 -4.40 10.34 -7.21
N ASN A 83 -5.19 11.42 -7.22
CA ASN A 83 -4.73 12.73 -7.63
C ASN A 83 -3.86 13.44 -6.58
N THR A 84 -3.86 13.00 -5.33
CA THR A 84 -3.13 13.66 -4.24
C THR A 84 -1.88 12.91 -3.81
N ILE A 85 -1.85 11.58 -3.99
CA ILE A 85 -0.70 10.74 -3.64
C ILE A 85 0.52 11.18 -4.48
N ARG A 86 1.61 11.50 -3.77
CA ARG A 86 2.90 11.94 -4.31
C ARG A 86 4.00 10.94 -4.02
N TYR A 87 3.91 10.18 -2.94
CA TYR A 87 4.84 9.11 -2.62
C TYR A 87 4.08 7.82 -2.30
N PHE A 88 4.51 6.72 -2.91
CA PHE A 88 3.93 5.42 -2.69
C PHE A 88 5.00 4.36 -2.47
N LYS A 89 4.80 3.52 -1.44
CA LYS A 89 5.64 2.37 -1.14
C LYS A 89 4.81 1.11 -1.04
N LEU A 90 5.30 0.04 -1.65
CA LEU A 90 4.77 -1.32 -1.54
C LEU A 90 5.92 -2.32 -1.42
N THR A 91 5.78 -3.33 -0.57
CA THR A 91 6.76 -4.42 -0.45
C THR A 91 6.35 -5.72 -1.16
N GLU A 92 5.21 -5.69 -1.84
CA GLU A 92 4.63 -6.80 -2.58
C GLU A 92 3.97 -6.29 -3.85
N GLN A 93 3.94 -7.11 -4.89
CA GLN A 93 3.30 -6.75 -6.16
C GLN A 93 1.82 -6.38 -5.92
N PRO A 94 1.33 -5.26 -6.49
CA PRO A 94 -0.06 -4.90 -6.34
C PRO A 94 -0.95 -5.92 -7.05
N THR A 95 -2.11 -6.16 -6.46
CA THR A 95 -3.11 -7.09 -6.99
C THR A 95 -4.03 -6.44 -8.03
N THR A 96 -4.01 -5.11 -8.09
CA THR A 96 -4.75 -4.27 -9.03
C THR A 96 -3.79 -3.37 -9.82
N ASN A 97 -4.33 -2.59 -10.76
CA ASN A 97 -3.58 -1.57 -11.50
C ASN A 97 -3.46 -0.23 -10.72
N ILE A 98 -3.40 -0.27 -9.39
CA ILE A 98 -3.42 0.94 -8.55
C ILE A 98 -2.32 1.95 -8.94
N LEU A 99 -1.14 1.46 -9.33
CA LEU A 99 -0.01 2.31 -9.72
C LEU A 99 -0.35 3.23 -10.90
N SER A 100 -1.13 2.76 -11.88
CA SER A 100 -1.50 3.59 -13.03
C SER A 100 -2.51 4.69 -12.68
N SER A 101 -3.16 4.59 -11.52
CA SER A 101 -4.08 5.64 -11.04
C SER A 101 -3.32 6.87 -10.53
N PHE A 102 -2.08 6.70 -10.04
CA PHE A 102 -1.32 7.75 -9.37
C PHE A 102 -0.62 8.69 -10.36
N VAL A 103 -1.41 9.43 -11.14
CA VAL A 103 -0.94 10.37 -12.18
C VAL A 103 -0.06 11.51 -11.66
N ASN A 104 0.04 11.67 -10.35
CA ASN A 104 0.71 12.77 -9.66
C ASN A 104 1.92 12.30 -8.83
N LEU A 105 2.28 11.01 -8.96
CA LEU A 105 3.32 10.35 -8.19
C LEU A 105 4.70 10.92 -8.53
N LYS A 106 5.46 11.27 -7.49
CA LYS A 106 6.83 11.77 -7.56
C LYS A 106 7.85 10.79 -7.00
N GLY A 107 7.45 9.95 -6.04
CA GLY A 107 8.31 8.93 -5.49
C GLY A 107 7.62 7.57 -5.44
N LEU A 108 8.35 6.54 -5.84
CA LEU A 108 7.91 5.15 -5.81
C LEU A 108 8.98 4.28 -5.15
N GLU A 109 8.58 3.53 -4.13
CA GLU A 109 9.41 2.49 -3.52
C GLU A 109 8.77 1.12 -3.72
N LEU A 110 9.51 0.22 -4.36
CA LEU A 110 9.09 -1.13 -4.68
C LEU A 110 9.98 -2.15 -3.95
N GLY A 111 9.38 -2.94 -3.08
CA GLY A 111 10.00 -4.13 -2.51
C GLY A 111 9.32 -5.38 -3.06
N ASN A 112 10.05 -6.49 -3.03
CA ASN A 112 9.55 -7.81 -3.35
C ASN A 112 10.01 -8.77 -2.26
N ASN A 113 9.17 -9.04 -1.26
CA ASN A 113 9.55 -9.93 -0.16
C ASN A 113 9.52 -11.41 -0.59
N HIS A 114 8.96 -11.70 -1.76
CA HIS A 114 8.98 -13.00 -2.41
C HIS A 114 9.90 -12.96 -3.63
N LEU A 115 10.52 -14.08 -4.01
CA LEU A 115 11.33 -14.16 -5.24
C LEU A 115 10.42 -14.26 -6.49
N ILE A 116 9.40 -13.40 -6.58
CA ILE A 116 8.50 -13.32 -7.73
C ILE A 116 9.32 -12.84 -8.92
N THR A 117 9.32 -13.65 -9.99
CA THR A 117 10.13 -13.42 -11.19
C THR A 117 9.49 -12.44 -12.17
N GLU A 118 8.21 -12.11 -11.99
CA GLU A 118 7.44 -11.30 -12.93
C GLU A 118 6.72 -10.14 -12.24
N TRP A 119 6.93 -8.91 -12.74
CA TRP A 119 6.25 -7.69 -12.28
C TRP A 119 5.44 -7.08 -13.42
N ASN A 120 4.48 -7.85 -13.93
CA ASN A 120 3.68 -7.50 -15.12
C ASN A 120 2.93 -6.15 -14.99
N CYS A 121 2.62 -5.71 -13.77
CA CYS A 121 2.01 -4.41 -13.50
C CYS A 121 2.91 -3.20 -13.89
N LEU A 122 4.21 -3.41 -14.07
CA LEU A 122 5.15 -2.35 -14.47
C LEU A 122 5.35 -2.25 -15.98
N LYS A 123 5.06 -3.32 -16.74
CA LYS A 123 5.41 -3.46 -18.17
C LYS A 123 4.90 -2.32 -19.06
N ASN A 124 3.69 -1.82 -18.80
CA ASN A 124 3.06 -0.74 -19.56
C ASN A 124 2.76 0.49 -18.69
N LEU A 125 3.38 0.56 -17.50
CA LEU A 125 3.13 1.64 -16.55
C LEU A 125 3.93 2.88 -16.96
N SER A 126 3.26 4.02 -17.05
CA SER A 126 3.88 5.32 -17.27
C SER A 126 3.59 6.25 -16.11
N LEU A 127 4.64 6.82 -15.51
CA LEU A 127 4.57 7.72 -14.35
C LEU A 127 5.29 9.04 -14.66
N PRO A 128 4.71 9.93 -15.48
CA PRO A 128 5.43 11.08 -16.08
C PRO A 128 6.04 12.08 -15.08
N PHE A 129 5.58 12.09 -13.82
CA PHE A 129 6.10 12.98 -12.78
C PHE A 129 7.03 12.28 -11.78
N LEU A 130 7.40 11.02 -12.02
CA LEU A 130 8.27 10.24 -11.14
C LEU A 130 9.68 10.85 -11.12
N GLN A 131 10.16 11.16 -9.93
CA GLN A 131 11.47 11.77 -9.67
C GLN A 131 12.39 10.85 -8.89
N THR A 132 11.81 10.03 -7.99
CA THR A 132 12.56 9.08 -7.18
C THR A 132 11.98 7.68 -7.34
N LEU A 133 12.87 6.71 -7.62
CA LEU A 133 12.57 5.30 -7.69
C LEU A 133 13.54 4.55 -6.78
N SER A 134 13.01 3.85 -5.79
CA SER A 134 13.77 2.97 -4.90
C SER A 134 13.26 1.55 -5.05
N THR A 135 14.15 0.57 -5.21
CA THR A 135 13.74 -0.80 -5.54
C THR A 135 14.56 -1.82 -4.77
N THR A 136 13.89 -2.84 -4.22
CA THR A 136 14.52 -3.99 -3.57
C THR A 136 13.97 -5.27 -4.18
N LEU A 137 14.85 -6.09 -4.75
CA LEU A 137 14.51 -7.42 -5.32
C LEU A 137 13.46 -7.38 -6.46
N ILE A 138 13.41 -6.29 -7.23
CA ILE A 138 12.56 -6.17 -8.41
C ILE A 138 13.31 -6.69 -9.66
N PRO A 139 12.67 -7.49 -10.53
CA PRO A 139 13.29 -7.95 -11.77
C PRO A 139 13.75 -6.80 -12.66
N ALA A 140 14.99 -6.88 -13.17
CA ALA A 140 15.60 -5.82 -13.98
C ALA A 140 14.76 -5.44 -15.21
N GLN A 141 14.18 -6.42 -15.91
CA GLN A 141 13.34 -6.17 -17.09
C GLN A 141 12.12 -5.31 -16.75
N ALA A 142 11.46 -5.55 -15.62
CA ALA A 142 10.29 -4.78 -15.20
C ALA A 142 10.65 -3.33 -14.86
N LEU A 143 11.87 -3.11 -14.34
CA LEU A 143 12.40 -1.76 -14.12
C LEU A 143 12.74 -1.05 -15.44
N THR A 144 13.34 -1.75 -16.40
CA THR A 144 13.61 -1.21 -17.73
C THR A 144 12.31 -0.74 -18.40
N ASP A 145 11.28 -1.58 -18.41
CA ASP A 145 9.97 -1.24 -18.99
C ASP A 145 9.36 0.03 -18.35
N LEU A 146 9.43 0.14 -17.00
CA LEU A 146 8.93 1.30 -16.26
C LEU A 146 9.68 2.60 -16.63
N ILE A 147 11.01 2.53 -16.68
CA ILE A 147 11.87 3.69 -16.97
C ILE A 147 11.62 4.18 -18.40
N GLU A 148 11.60 3.27 -19.37
CA GLU A 148 11.35 3.62 -20.77
C GLU A 148 9.98 4.26 -20.97
N ASN A 149 8.94 3.74 -20.32
CA ASN A 149 7.57 4.27 -20.45
C ASN A 149 7.37 5.59 -19.71
N THR A 150 8.16 5.87 -18.69
CA THR A 150 8.12 7.15 -17.96
C THR A 150 8.78 8.28 -18.73
N ASN A 151 9.84 7.97 -19.51
CA ASN A 151 10.56 8.96 -20.33
C ASN A 151 9.87 9.31 -21.67
N LYS A 152 8.82 8.58 -22.06
CA LYS A 152 8.09 8.80 -23.34
C LYS A 152 7.08 9.95 -23.29
N ASN A 153 6.90 10.60 -22.14
CA ASN A 153 5.89 11.64 -21.91
C ASN A 153 6.50 13.03 -21.68
#